data_AF-A0A9Q1H2E6-F1
#
_entry.id   AF-A0A9Q1H2E6-F1
#
_cell.length_a   1.000
_cell.length_b   1.000
_cell.length_c   1.000
_cell.angle_alpha   90.00
_cell.angle_beta   90.00
_cell.angle_gamma   90.00
#
_symmetry.space_group_name_H-M   'P 1'
#
loop_
_entity.id
_entity.type
_entity.pdbx_description
1 polymer ?
#
loop_
_entity_poly.entity_id
_entity_poly.type
_entity_poly.pdbx_seq_one_letter_code
_entity_poly.pdbx_strand_id
1 'polypeptide(L)'
;MKSALALVEFSDCQKTILTDALDEILLPTRDDVKAQPSLEEVQEAILTSPGPVTTARSFKQGVPRHYRSTTSAEFSKATEGMLDYGTVLGIRVPRRTSKVQVFCKKSPDVLQERWPSDAPCSFQSYSGAFKKNLPTAISDYMKIELNKKGFL
;
A
#
# COMPACT_ATOMS: atom_id res chain seq x y z
N MET A 1 -45.97 28.25 35.61
CA MET A 1 -44.66 27.56 35.77
C MET A 1 -44.65 26.16 35.15
N LYS A 2 -45.59 25.25 35.49
CA LYS A 2 -45.63 23.88 34.92
C LYS A 2 -45.70 23.81 33.38
N SER A 3 -46.51 24.67 32.74
CA SER A 3 -46.64 24.69 31.27
C SER A 3 -45.39 25.19 30.55
N ALA A 4 -44.62 26.06 31.19
CA ALA A 4 -43.35 26.55 30.62
C ALA A 4 -42.28 25.45 30.66
N LEU A 5 -42.25 24.66 31.75
CA LEU A 5 -41.37 23.48 31.86
C LEU A 5 -41.72 22.43 30.79
N ALA A 6 -43.01 22.11 30.61
CA ALA A 6 -43.45 21.17 29.60
C ALA A 6 -43.10 21.61 28.16
N LEU A 7 -43.13 22.91 27.88
CA LEU A 7 -42.72 23.44 26.57
C LEU A 7 -41.22 23.30 26.33
N VAL A 8 -40.41 23.54 27.37
CA VAL A 8 -38.95 23.36 27.30
C VAL A 8 -38.61 21.88 27.10
N GLU A 9 -39.23 20.99 27.88
CA GLU A 9 -39.06 19.54 27.74
C GLU A 9 -39.47 19.05 26.34
N PHE A 10 -40.60 19.53 25.82
CA PHE A 10 -41.02 19.22 24.46
C PHE A 10 -39.99 19.71 23.43
N SER A 11 -39.50 20.93 23.56
CA SER A 11 -38.50 21.48 22.64
C SER A 11 -37.20 20.68 22.67
N ASP A 12 -36.76 20.24 23.84
CA ASP A 12 -35.53 19.44 23.97
C ASP A 12 -35.72 18.04 23.40
N CYS A 13 -36.87 17.39 23.63
CA CYS A 13 -37.21 16.13 22.96
C CYS A 13 -37.22 16.27 21.43
N GLN A 14 -37.80 17.34 20.89
CA GLN A 14 -37.82 17.57 19.43
C GLN A 14 -36.40 17.79 18.87
N LYS A 15 -35.51 18.47 19.62
CA LYS A 15 -34.10 18.62 19.21
C LYS A 15 -33.40 17.27 19.18
N THR A 16 -33.57 16.44 20.20
CA THR A 16 -32.95 15.11 20.26
C THR A 16 -33.44 14.21 19.11
N ILE A 17 -34.75 14.17 18.86
CA ILE A 17 -35.31 13.38 17.75
C ILE A 17 -34.74 13.86 16.41
N LEU A 18 -34.59 15.17 16.22
CA LEU A 18 -34.02 15.73 15.00
C LEU A 18 -32.53 15.37 14.87
N THR A 19 -31.74 15.47 15.93
CA THR A 19 -30.31 15.10 15.89
C THR A 19 -30.12 13.62 15.60
N ASP A 20 -30.94 12.76 16.21
CA ASP A 20 -30.87 11.32 16.00
C ASP A 20 -31.21 10.94 14.55
N ALA A 21 -32.23 11.58 13.97
CA ALA A 21 -32.59 11.39 12.57
C ALA A 21 -31.49 11.89 11.61
N LEU A 22 -30.83 13.00 11.95
CA LEU A 22 -29.69 13.49 11.18
C LEU A 22 -28.51 12.53 11.28
N ASP A 23 -28.21 12.01 12.46
CA ASP A 23 -27.12 11.04 12.66
C ASP A 23 -27.40 9.72 11.92
N GLU A 24 -28.64 9.24 11.90
CA GLU A 24 -29.03 8.04 11.13
C GLU A 24 -28.76 8.20 9.63
N ILE A 25 -28.96 9.41 9.09
CA ILE A 25 -28.70 9.71 7.67
C ILE A 25 -27.19 9.94 7.43
N LEU A 26 -26.52 10.67 8.33
CA LEU A 26 -25.17 11.16 8.10
C LEU A 26 -24.10 10.13 8.43
N LEU A 27 -24.24 9.37 9.53
CA LEU A 27 -23.22 8.41 9.96
C LEU A 27 -22.89 7.36 8.89
N PRO A 28 -23.87 6.78 8.15
CA PRO A 28 -23.57 5.83 7.06
C PRO A 28 -22.92 6.48 5.83
N THR A 29 -23.11 7.79 5.63
CA THR A 29 -22.53 8.54 4.50
C THR A 29 -21.17 9.16 4.81
N ARG A 30 -20.74 9.06 6.07
CA ARG A 30 -19.45 9.59 6.50
C ARG A 30 -18.36 8.67 5.97
N ASP A 31 -17.59 9.17 5.02
CA ASP A 31 -16.36 8.51 4.59
C ASP A 31 -15.41 8.41 5.78
N ASP A 32 -15.02 7.19 6.14
CA ASP A 32 -13.93 6.98 7.09
C ASP A 32 -12.66 7.60 6.52
N VAL A 33 -12.09 8.55 7.29
CA VAL A 33 -10.78 9.14 6.95
C VAL A 33 -9.73 8.05 7.12
N LYS A 34 -9.43 7.34 6.03
CA LYS A 34 -8.28 6.42 6.01
C LYS A 34 -7.01 7.26 6.01
N ALA A 35 -6.21 7.10 7.06
CA ALA A 35 -4.90 7.68 7.14
C ALA A 35 -4.07 7.29 5.91
N GLN A 36 -3.21 8.20 5.45
CA GLN A 36 -2.21 7.84 4.44
C GLN A 36 -1.32 6.74 5.02
N PRO A 37 -0.96 5.72 4.21
CA PRO A 37 -0.09 4.66 4.68
C PRO A 37 1.27 5.25 5.08
N SER A 38 1.77 4.84 6.23
CA SER A 38 3.12 5.14 6.70
C SER A 38 4.18 4.55 5.78
N LEU A 39 5.41 5.04 5.89
CA LEU A 39 6.52 4.53 5.10
C LEU A 39 6.76 3.04 5.35
N GLU A 40 6.67 2.60 6.61
CA GLU A 40 6.86 1.21 7.02
C GLU A 40 5.79 0.28 6.44
N GLU A 41 4.52 0.71 6.44
CA GLU A 41 3.44 -0.07 5.82
C GLU A 41 3.62 -0.18 4.29
N VAL A 42 4.13 0.88 3.64
CA VAL A 42 4.48 0.83 2.21
C VAL A 42 5.64 -0.15 1.98
N GLN A 43 6.66 -0.14 2.84
CA GLN A 43 7.79 -1.07 2.78
C GLN A 43 7.33 -2.53 2.93
N GLU A 44 6.53 -2.83 3.95
CA GLU A 44 5.91 -4.14 4.15
C GLU A 44 5.13 -4.57 2.91
N ALA A 45 4.27 -3.70 2.37
CA ALA A 45 3.45 -4.01 1.20
C ALA A 45 4.31 -4.26 -0.07
N ILE A 46 5.46 -3.59 -0.20
CA ILE A 46 6.41 -3.85 -1.29
C ILE A 46 7.11 -5.19 -1.09
N LEU A 47 7.52 -5.54 0.12
CA LEU A 47 8.17 -6.82 0.42
C LEU A 47 7.23 -8.00 0.24
N THR A 48 5.94 -7.82 0.51
CA THR A 48 4.88 -8.84 0.36
C THR A 48 4.17 -8.81 -1.01
N SER A 49 4.59 -7.94 -1.92
CA SER A 49 4.07 -7.92 -3.29
C SER A 49 4.39 -9.22 -4.05
N PRO A 50 3.54 -9.64 -5.01
CA PRO A 50 3.78 -10.88 -5.74
C PRO A 50 5.00 -10.80 -6.66
N GLY A 51 5.84 -11.83 -6.59
CA GLY A 51 7.00 -12.04 -7.45
C GLY A 51 8.30 -11.40 -6.95
N PRO A 52 9.42 -11.71 -7.63
CA PRO A 52 10.76 -11.22 -7.29
C PRO A 52 10.97 -9.74 -7.63
N VAL A 53 10.10 -9.15 -8.44
CA VAL A 53 10.29 -7.80 -8.99
C VAL A 53 9.03 -6.97 -8.83
N THR A 54 9.20 -5.70 -8.44
CA THR A 54 8.10 -4.75 -8.24
C THR A 54 8.43 -3.37 -8.77
N THR A 55 7.44 -2.74 -9.39
CA THR A 55 7.46 -1.34 -9.83
C THR A 55 6.37 -0.56 -9.11
N ALA A 56 6.45 0.77 -9.09
CA ALA A 56 5.37 1.59 -8.54
C ALA A 56 4.00 1.28 -9.18
N ARG A 57 3.99 0.95 -10.48
CA ARG A 57 2.75 0.57 -11.19
C ARG A 57 2.23 -0.80 -10.75
N SER A 58 3.11 -1.81 -10.71
CA SER A 58 2.69 -3.17 -10.32
C SER A 58 2.29 -3.23 -8.86
N PHE A 59 2.96 -2.46 -8.00
CA PHE A 59 2.59 -2.25 -6.60
C PHE A 59 1.15 -1.76 -6.50
N LYS A 60 0.82 -0.59 -7.08
CA LYS A 60 -0.54 -0.02 -7.05
C LYS A 60 -1.62 -0.96 -7.58
N GLN A 61 -1.30 -1.81 -8.55
CA GLN A 61 -2.26 -2.77 -9.10
C GLN A 61 -2.47 -3.99 -8.20
N GLY A 62 -1.42 -4.44 -7.51
CA GLY A 62 -1.46 -5.62 -6.65
C GLY A 62 -1.90 -5.37 -5.22
N VAL A 63 -1.85 -4.13 -4.73
CA VAL A 63 -2.15 -3.79 -3.33
C VAL A 63 -3.62 -3.43 -3.09
N PRO A 64 -4.08 -3.57 -1.82
CA PRO A 64 -5.36 -3.02 -1.36
C PRO A 64 -5.53 -1.53 -1.71
N ARG A 65 -6.80 -1.10 -1.80
CA ARG A 65 -7.15 0.25 -2.30
C ARG A 65 -6.47 1.39 -1.57
N HIS A 66 -6.26 1.28 -0.26
CA HIS A 66 -5.67 2.36 0.55
C HIS A 66 -4.19 2.61 0.25
N TYR A 67 -3.45 1.64 -0.29
CA TYR A 67 -2.06 1.82 -0.74
C TYR A 67 -1.94 2.35 -2.17
N ARG A 68 -3.05 2.50 -2.92
CA ARG A 68 -2.98 2.90 -4.33
C ARG A 68 -2.67 4.39 -4.51
N SER A 69 -2.93 5.20 -3.48
CA SER A 69 -2.56 6.62 -3.43
C SER A 69 -1.04 6.82 -3.39
N THR A 70 -0.26 5.84 -2.90
CA THR A 70 1.21 5.93 -2.77
C THR A 70 1.86 6.43 -4.06
N THR A 71 2.49 7.59 -4.00
CA THR A 71 3.13 8.24 -5.14
C THR A 71 4.37 7.49 -5.60
N SER A 72 4.84 7.78 -6.81
CA SER A 72 6.13 7.22 -7.27
C SER A 72 7.29 7.66 -6.38
N ALA A 73 7.24 8.87 -5.81
CA ALA A 73 8.28 9.39 -4.92
C ALA A 73 8.31 8.64 -3.58
N GLU A 74 7.13 8.35 -3.00
CA GLU A 74 7.02 7.53 -1.79
C GLU A 74 7.49 6.10 -2.03
N PHE A 75 7.12 5.51 -3.18
CA PHE A 75 7.64 4.21 -3.59
C PHE A 75 9.17 4.24 -3.70
N SER A 76 9.74 5.26 -4.34
CA SER A 76 11.18 5.41 -4.46
C SER A 76 11.86 5.49 -3.09
N LYS A 77 11.38 6.39 -2.22
CA LYS A 77 11.88 6.57 -0.86
C LYS A 77 11.79 5.28 -0.03
N ALA A 78 10.67 4.56 -0.13
CA ALA A 78 10.50 3.27 0.55
C ALA A 78 11.54 2.26 0.09
N THR A 79 11.75 2.11 -1.22
CA THR A 79 12.70 1.14 -1.78
C THR A 79 14.16 1.47 -1.51
N GLU A 80 14.51 2.76 -1.40
CA GLU A 80 15.85 3.21 -0.99
C GLU A 80 16.16 2.82 0.46
N GLY A 81 15.15 2.78 1.33
CA GLY A 81 15.29 2.30 2.71
C GLY A 81 15.30 0.77 2.87
N MET A 82 15.24 0.00 1.77
CA MET A 82 15.11 -1.47 1.80
C MET A 82 16.22 -2.20 1.01
N LEU A 83 17.41 -1.61 0.92
CA LEU A 83 18.54 -2.21 0.19
C LEU A 83 19.06 -3.52 0.81
N ASP A 84 18.73 -3.77 2.08
CA ASP A 84 19.03 -5.05 2.73
C ASP A 84 18.20 -6.20 2.16
N TYR A 85 17.01 -5.91 1.65
CA TYR A 85 16.06 -6.90 1.12
C TYR A 85 16.07 -7.01 -0.41
N GLY A 86 16.78 -6.12 -1.11
CA GLY A 86 16.69 -6.00 -2.56
C GLY A 86 17.61 -4.96 -3.16
N THR A 87 17.45 -4.74 -4.46
CA THR A 87 18.22 -3.77 -5.24
C THR A 87 17.26 -2.92 -6.07
N VAL A 88 17.52 -1.61 -6.13
CA VAL A 88 16.79 -0.67 -6.98
C VAL A 88 17.49 -0.51 -8.32
N LEU A 89 16.75 -0.62 -9.42
CA LEU A 89 17.25 -0.48 -10.79
C LEU A 89 16.38 0.47 -11.61
N GLY A 90 17.01 1.24 -12.50
CA GLY A 90 16.32 1.99 -13.54
C GLY A 90 16.35 1.24 -14.88
N ILE A 91 15.18 0.90 -15.43
CA ILE A 91 15.03 0.28 -16.77
C ILE A 91 14.53 1.32 -17.78
N ARG A 92 15.22 1.43 -18.91
CA ARG A 92 14.78 2.27 -20.02
C ARG A 92 13.68 1.54 -20.80
N VAL A 93 12.43 1.93 -20.64
CA VAL A 93 11.31 1.34 -21.41
C VAL A 93 11.06 2.16 -22.67
N PRO A 94 10.90 1.54 -23.86
CA PRO A 94 10.62 2.26 -25.10
C PRO A 94 9.43 3.22 -24.96
N ARG A 95 9.50 4.37 -25.64
CA ARG A 95 8.43 5.40 -25.68
C ARG A 95 8.12 6.08 -24.34
N ARG A 96 8.82 5.76 -23.24
CA ARG A 96 8.85 6.59 -22.04
C ARG A 96 9.99 7.60 -22.11
N THR A 97 9.86 8.76 -21.48
CA THR A 97 10.97 9.73 -21.39
C THR A 97 11.94 9.35 -20.27
N SER A 98 11.41 8.94 -19.12
CA SER A 98 12.19 8.55 -17.95
C SER A 98 12.40 7.03 -17.83
N LYS A 99 13.45 6.64 -17.11
CA LYS A 99 13.65 5.25 -16.69
C LYS A 99 12.56 4.86 -15.69
N VAL A 100 12.09 3.62 -15.78
CA VAL A 100 11.17 3.03 -14.82
C VAL A 100 12.00 2.47 -13.67
N GLN A 101 11.71 2.91 -12.44
CA GLN A 101 12.31 2.35 -11.24
C GLN A 101 11.69 0.98 -10.94
N VAL A 102 12.55 0.03 -10.64
CA VAL A 102 12.23 -1.37 -10.40
C VAL A 102 12.96 -1.79 -9.13
N PHE A 103 12.23 -2.29 -8.15
CA PHE A 103 12.79 -2.94 -6.99
C PHE A 103 12.84 -4.45 -7.23
N CYS A 104 14.03 -5.01 -7.14
CA CYS A 104 14.28 -6.44 -7.31
C CYS A 104 14.62 -7.03 -5.95
N LYS A 105 13.77 -7.94 -5.46
CA LYS A 105 13.93 -8.63 -4.18
C LYS A 105 15.11 -9.59 -4.27
N LYS A 106 15.86 -9.73 -3.18
CA LYS A 106 16.86 -10.80 -3.05
C LYS A 106 16.17 -12.16 -2.96
N SER A 107 16.86 -13.22 -3.39
CA SER A 107 16.31 -14.58 -3.22
C SER A 107 16.09 -14.86 -1.72
N PRO A 108 14.96 -15.47 -1.33
CA PRO A 108 14.74 -15.93 0.04
C PRO A 108 15.86 -16.84 0.56
N ASP A 109 16.52 -17.60 -0.34
CA ASP A 109 17.62 -18.51 0.02
C ASP A 109 18.84 -17.76 0.60
N VAL A 110 19.07 -16.52 0.12
CA VAL A 110 20.16 -15.66 0.61
C VAL A 110 19.81 -15.00 1.94
N LEU A 111 18.52 -14.79 2.20
CA LEU A 111 18.03 -14.05 3.37
C LEU A 111 17.62 -14.95 4.54
N GLN A 112 17.45 -16.25 4.33
CA GLN A 112 16.89 -17.17 5.33
C GLN A 112 17.63 -17.12 6.68
N GLU A 113 18.96 -17.06 6.66
CA GLU A 113 19.79 -17.05 7.87
C GLU A 113 20.02 -15.64 8.45
N ARG A 114 19.65 -14.60 7.70
CA ARG A 114 19.95 -13.19 8.03
C ARG A 114 18.70 -12.33 8.10
N TRP A 115 17.52 -12.93 8.26
CA TRP A 115 16.28 -12.17 8.33
C TRP A 115 16.25 -11.32 9.61
N PRO A 116 16.20 -9.98 9.52
CA PRO A 116 16.22 -9.12 10.69
C PRO A 116 14.96 -9.29 11.56
N SER A 117 15.09 -9.15 12.88
CA SER A 117 13.95 -9.21 13.81
C SER A 117 13.02 -7.99 13.71
N ASP A 118 13.57 -6.86 13.28
CA ASP A 118 12.90 -5.59 13.00
C ASP A 118 12.45 -5.46 11.54
N ALA A 119 12.46 -6.56 10.78
CA ALA A 119 12.02 -6.53 9.39
C ALA A 119 10.54 -6.12 9.28
N PRO A 120 10.15 -5.36 8.23
CA PRO A 120 8.76 -4.92 8.05
C PRO A 120 7.74 -6.06 7.85
N CYS A 121 8.20 -7.29 7.62
CA CYS A 121 7.32 -8.45 7.48
C CYS A 121 8.01 -9.74 7.93
N SER A 122 7.24 -10.81 8.11
CA SER A 122 7.79 -12.13 8.39
C SER A 122 8.51 -12.72 7.16
N PHE A 123 9.57 -13.51 7.41
CA PHE A 123 10.28 -14.22 6.35
C PHE A 123 9.34 -15.13 5.53
N GLN A 124 8.36 -15.76 6.18
CA GLN A 124 7.40 -16.64 5.51
C GLN A 124 6.51 -15.85 4.53
N SER A 125 6.02 -14.67 4.93
CA SER A 125 5.24 -13.80 4.06
C SER A 125 6.07 -13.32 2.86
N TYR A 126 7.31 -12.92 3.10
CA TYR A 126 8.25 -12.52 2.04
C TYR A 126 8.53 -13.66 1.06
N SER A 127 8.94 -14.83 1.56
CA SER A 127 9.29 -16.00 0.76
C SER A 127 8.09 -16.51 -0.05
N GLY A 128 6.91 -16.55 0.58
CA GLY A 128 5.68 -16.91 -0.09
C GLY A 128 5.29 -15.92 -1.19
N ALA A 129 5.50 -14.62 -0.96
CA ALA A 129 5.24 -13.58 -1.95
C ALA A 129 6.23 -13.62 -3.12
N PHE A 130 7.53 -13.85 -2.84
CA PHE A 130 8.59 -13.95 -3.84
C PHE A 130 8.32 -15.03 -4.87
N LYS A 131 7.80 -16.19 -4.43
CA LYS A 131 7.49 -17.34 -5.29
C LYS A 131 6.23 -17.16 -6.16
N LYS A 132 5.45 -16.09 -5.95
CA LYS A 132 4.25 -15.83 -6.76
C LYS A 132 4.64 -15.39 -8.18
N ASN A 133 3.72 -15.57 -9.11
CA ASN A 133 3.87 -15.12 -10.49
C ASN A 133 4.11 -13.61 -10.55
N LEU A 134 4.90 -13.19 -11.54
CA LEU A 134 5.14 -11.77 -11.79
C LEU A 134 3.82 -11.05 -12.12
N PRO A 135 3.65 -9.80 -11.64
CA PRO A 135 2.50 -8.99 -12.01
C PRO A 135 2.45 -8.73 -13.52
N THR A 136 1.24 -8.70 -14.09
CA THR A 136 1.00 -8.38 -15.50
C THR A 136 1.49 -6.98 -15.90
N ALA A 137 1.63 -6.07 -14.93
CA ALA A 137 2.21 -4.74 -15.14
C ALA A 137 3.69 -4.75 -15.54
N ILE A 138 4.41 -5.86 -15.29
CA ILE A 138 5.78 -6.05 -15.74
C ILE A 138 5.73 -6.51 -17.20
N SER A 139 6.04 -5.59 -18.12
CA SER A 139 6.00 -5.88 -19.55
C SER A 139 7.10 -6.86 -19.98
N ASP A 140 6.91 -7.54 -21.11
CA ASP A 140 7.88 -8.50 -21.61
C ASP A 140 9.25 -7.87 -21.91
N TYR A 141 9.26 -6.61 -22.36
CA TYR A 141 10.49 -5.85 -22.50
C TYR A 141 11.24 -5.71 -21.17
N MET A 142 10.52 -5.42 -20.07
CA MET A 142 11.15 -5.33 -18.75
C MET A 142 11.67 -6.69 -18.29
N LYS A 143 10.92 -7.78 -18.54
CA LYS A 143 11.37 -9.14 -18.23
C LYS A 143 12.67 -9.48 -18.95
N ILE A 144 12.76 -9.19 -20.25
CA ILE A 144 13.98 -9.41 -21.04
C ILE A 144 15.17 -8.63 -20.45
N GLU A 145 14.98 -7.35 -20.13
CA GLU A 145 16.04 -6.52 -19.55
C GLU A 145 16.45 -6.97 -18.14
N LEU A 146 15.52 -7.50 -17.35
CA LEU A 146 15.80 -8.05 -16.02
C LEU A 146 16.51 -9.41 -16.09
N ASN A 147 16.12 -10.29 -17.01
CA ASN A 147 16.80 -11.56 -17.28
C ASN A 147 18.26 -11.32 -17.68
N LYS A 148 18.52 -10.36 -18.58
CA LYS A 148 19.89 -9.99 -18.99
C LYS A 148 20.76 -9.54 -17.80
N LYS A 149 20.14 -9.02 -16.75
CA LYS A 149 20.81 -8.53 -15.54
C LYS A 149 20.81 -9.55 -14.40
N GLY A 150 20.23 -10.75 -14.59
CA GLY A 150 20.21 -11.83 -13.61
C GLY A 150 19.24 -11.66 -12.44
N PHE A 151 18.15 -10.88 -12.61
CA PHE A 151 17.14 -10.66 -11.55
C PHE A 151 15.87 -11.50 -11.71
N LEU A 152 15.75 -12.21 -12.84
CA LEU A 152 14.64 -13.07 -13.21
C LEU A 152 15.18 -14.34 -13.89
#